data_AF-A0A1A9VAF1-F1
#
_entry.id   AF-A0A1A9VAF1-F1
#
_cell.length_a   1.000
_cell.length_b   1.000
_cell.length_c   1.000
_cell.angle_alpha   90.00
_cell.angle_beta   90.00
_cell.angle_gamma   90.00
#
_symmetry.space_group_name_H-M   'P 1'
#
loop_
_entity.id
_entity.type
_entity.pdbx_description
1 polymer ?
#
loop_
_entity_poly.entity_id
_entity_poly.type
_entity_poly.pdbx_seq_one_letter_code
_entity_poly.pdbx_strand_id
1 'polypeptide(L)'
;MILISTHKNGIKPKQHSLQLPPAKPLKLWEIAGVGYNFVRLAGLSGTAAVVMGAYAKHCLSNISDPSVKMEAKNIFDTANRFHFLHSIVLLAMPLVRRPALTGSLMAAGTFLFSGPMYYRALTGDKTYVQVATCGGFCLIAAWLSLIF
;
A
#
# COMPACT_ATOMS: atom_id res chain seq x y z
N MET A 1 -19.79 16.30 -83.06
CA MET A 1 -19.10 15.27 -82.26
C MET A 1 -18.42 15.99 -81.09
N ILE A 2 -19.03 15.90 -79.91
CA ILE A 2 -18.67 16.66 -78.70
C ILE A 2 -17.61 15.87 -77.94
N LEU A 3 -16.46 16.47 -77.64
CA LEU A 3 -15.48 15.93 -76.69
C LEU A 3 -15.27 16.93 -75.56
N ILE A 4 -15.93 16.68 -74.43
CA ILE A 4 -15.77 17.39 -73.17
C ILE A 4 -14.49 16.88 -72.53
N SER A 5 -13.43 17.70 -72.51
CA SER A 5 -12.20 17.43 -71.78
C SER A 5 -12.43 17.67 -70.29
N THR A 6 -12.54 16.60 -69.52
CA THR A 6 -12.68 16.66 -68.05
C THR A 6 -11.30 16.75 -67.42
N HIS A 7 -10.90 17.97 -67.04
CA HIS A 7 -9.69 18.21 -66.26
C HIS A 7 -9.91 17.76 -64.81
N LYS A 8 -9.45 16.55 -64.45
CA LYS A 8 -9.46 16.05 -63.07
C LYS A 8 -8.38 16.79 -62.26
N ASN A 9 -8.78 17.86 -61.56
CA ASN A 9 -7.96 18.50 -60.53
C ASN A 9 -7.76 17.52 -59.37
N GLY A 10 -6.59 16.88 -59.34
CA GLY A 10 -6.16 16.04 -58.22
C GLY A 10 -5.86 16.88 -56.99
N ILE A 11 -6.85 17.08 -56.13
CA ILE A 11 -6.65 17.61 -54.78
C ILE A 11 -5.93 16.53 -53.97
N LYS A 12 -4.61 16.65 -53.82
CA LYS A 12 -3.87 15.81 -52.85
C LYS A 12 -4.32 16.24 -51.44
N PRO A 13 -4.82 15.32 -50.59
CA PRO A 13 -5.13 15.66 -49.22
C PRO A 13 -3.84 16.07 -48.51
N LYS A 14 -3.79 17.29 -47.97
CA LYS A 14 -2.75 17.71 -47.03
C LYS A 14 -2.87 16.77 -45.82
N GLN A 15 -2.01 15.75 -45.76
CA GLN A 15 -1.79 15.00 -44.53
C GLN A 15 -1.16 15.98 -43.55
N HIS A 16 -2.01 16.68 -42.79
CA HIS A 16 -1.60 17.31 -41.55
C HIS A 16 -1.34 16.16 -40.58
N SER A 17 -0.16 15.57 -40.66
CA SER A 17 0.34 14.66 -39.64
C SER A 17 0.31 15.45 -38.35
N LEU A 18 -0.69 15.16 -37.50
CA LEU A 18 -0.69 15.58 -36.11
C LEU A 18 0.59 15.03 -35.50
N GLN A 19 1.67 15.81 -35.52
CA GLN A 19 2.86 15.56 -34.73
C GLN A 19 2.41 15.69 -33.29
N LEU A 20 1.99 14.56 -32.70
CA LEU A 20 1.78 14.48 -31.27
C LEU A 20 3.13 14.85 -30.63
N PRO A 21 3.17 15.85 -29.74
CA PRO A 21 4.40 16.15 -29.02
C PRO A 21 4.93 14.87 -28.37
N PRO A 22 6.26 14.65 -28.36
CA PRO A 22 6.82 13.45 -27.74
C PRO A 22 6.30 13.33 -26.31
N ALA A 23 5.75 12.17 -25.96
CA ALA A 23 5.24 11.93 -24.63
C ALA A 23 6.32 12.27 -23.60
N LYS A 24 6.06 13.27 -22.75
CA LYS A 24 7.01 13.70 -21.74
C LYS A 24 7.16 12.54 -20.74
N PRO A 25 8.37 12.05 -20.45
CA PRO A 25 8.54 10.97 -19.48
C PRO A 25 8.06 11.47 -18.12
N LEU A 26 7.02 10.84 -17.57
CA LEU A 26 6.51 11.14 -16.23
C LEU A 26 7.61 10.83 -15.22
N LYS A 27 7.97 11.82 -14.37
CA LYS A 27 8.98 11.60 -13.35
C LYS A 27 8.36 10.85 -12.16
N LEU A 28 9.09 9.93 -11.55
CA LEU A 28 8.59 9.10 -10.44
C LEU A 28 8.02 9.92 -9.27
N TRP A 29 8.63 11.06 -8.97
CA TRP A 29 8.16 11.96 -7.91
C TRP A 29 6.88 12.73 -8.29
N GLU A 30 6.61 12.94 -9.58
CA GLU A 30 5.34 13.52 -10.04
C GLU A 30 4.18 12.52 -9.84
N ILE A 31 4.45 11.23 -10.05
CA ILE A 31 3.50 10.13 -9.75
C ILE A 31 3.28 10.02 -8.23
N ALA A 32 4.36 10.07 -7.45
CA ALA A 32 4.27 10.05 -5.99
C ALA A 32 3.52 11.26 -5.42
N GLY A 33 3.53 12.41 -6.11
CA GLY A 33 2.81 13.63 -5.71
C GLY A 33 1.29 13.47 -5.66
N VAL A 34 0.70 12.64 -6.53
CA VAL A 34 -0.75 12.36 -6.54
C VAL A 34 -1.18 11.47 -5.37
N GLY A 35 -0.25 10.66 -4.83
CA GLY A 35 -0.47 9.73 -3.71
C GLY A 35 0.17 10.15 -2.38
N TYR A 36 0.53 11.44 -2.23
CA TYR A 36 1.36 11.95 -1.12
C TYR A 36 0.85 11.54 0.29
N ASN A 37 -0.46 11.47 0.48
CA ASN A 37 -1.05 11.09 1.76
C ASN A 37 -0.71 9.65 2.19
N PHE A 38 -0.70 8.70 1.24
CA PHE A 38 -0.35 7.31 1.53
C PHE A 38 1.13 7.14 1.81
N VAL A 39 1.99 7.89 1.12
CA VAL A 39 3.43 7.89 1.39
C VAL A 39 3.74 8.41 2.80
N ARG A 40 3.05 9.48 3.25
CA ARG A 40 3.17 9.97 4.63
C ARG A 40 2.68 8.94 5.64
N LEU A 41 1.54 8.30 5.35
CA LEU A 41 0.98 7.26 6.22
C LEU A 41 1.91 6.05 6.32
N ALA A 42 2.52 5.64 5.21
CA ALA A 42 3.55 4.61 5.17
C ALA A 42 4.77 4.98 6.02
N GLY A 43 5.21 6.24 5.94
CA GLY A 43 6.30 6.76 6.77
C GLY A 43 5.97 6.69 8.27
N LEU A 44 4.80 7.19 8.67
CA LEU A 44 4.33 7.15 10.06
C LEU A 44 4.19 5.71 10.58
N SER A 45 3.57 4.84 9.77
CA SER A 45 3.38 3.42 10.06
C SER A 45 4.73 2.70 10.20
N GLY A 46 5.67 2.95 9.28
CA GLY A 46 7.02 2.41 9.35
C GLY A 46 7.79 2.88 10.57
N THR A 47 7.70 4.17 10.93
CA THR A 47 8.29 4.68 12.17
C THR A 47 7.71 3.99 13.40
N ALA A 48 6.38 3.82 13.47
CA ALA A 48 5.74 3.10 14.56
C ALA A 48 6.22 1.64 14.64
N ALA A 49 6.36 0.94 13.51
CA ALA A 49 6.88 -0.42 13.48
C ALA A 49 8.34 -0.52 13.96
N VAL A 50 9.20 0.44 13.61
CA VAL A 50 10.58 0.52 14.12
C VAL A 50 10.59 0.71 15.64
N VAL A 51 9.83 1.68 16.14
CA VAL A 51 9.75 1.99 17.57
C VAL A 51 9.24 0.79 18.36
N MET A 52 8.16 0.16 17.88
CA MET A 52 7.59 -1.03 18.52
C MET A 52 8.59 -2.20 18.53
N GLY A 53 9.29 -2.45 17.43
CA GLY A 53 10.34 -3.47 17.36
C GLY A 53 11.47 -3.24 18.35
N ALA A 54 11.94 -1.99 18.50
CA ALA A 54 12.94 -1.63 19.49
C ALA A 54 12.41 -1.79 20.93
N TYR A 55 11.16 -1.34 21.17
CA TYR A 55 10.51 -1.41 22.48
C TYR A 55 10.34 -2.85 22.98
N ALA A 56 9.96 -3.78 22.11
CA ALA A 56 9.77 -5.19 22.48
C ALA A 56 11.01 -5.81 23.12
N LYS A 57 12.20 -5.47 22.64
CA LYS A 57 13.45 -6.02 23.17
C LYS A 57 13.64 -5.69 24.66
N HIS A 58 13.20 -4.50 25.07
CA HIS A 58 13.31 -4.02 26.46
C HIS A 58 12.11 -4.43 27.33
N CYS A 59 10.90 -4.46 26.76
CA CYS A 59 9.71 -4.78 27.56
C CYS A 59 9.57 -6.29 27.79
N LEU A 60 9.76 -7.10 26.74
CA LEU A 60 9.62 -8.55 26.85
C LEU A 60 10.81 -9.19 27.59
N SER A 61 11.94 -8.48 27.76
CA SER A 61 13.05 -9.02 28.55
C SER A 61 12.68 -9.21 30.02
N ASN A 62 11.75 -8.40 30.54
CA ASN A 62 11.35 -8.36 31.95
C ASN A 62 10.37 -9.49 32.34
N ILE A 63 9.85 -10.24 31.37
CA ILE A 63 9.00 -11.40 31.64
C ILE A 63 9.87 -12.52 32.22
N SER A 64 9.57 -12.93 33.46
CA SER A 64 10.35 -13.93 34.19
C SER A 64 10.08 -15.37 33.72
N ASP A 65 8.83 -15.67 33.37
CA ASP A 65 8.43 -16.99 32.87
C ASP A 65 8.93 -17.18 31.41
N PRO A 66 9.83 -18.15 31.15
CA PRO A 66 10.37 -18.39 29.81
C PRO A 66 9.30 -18.78 28.77
N SER A 67 8.25 -19.49 29.20
CA SER A 67 7.19 -19.96 28.30
C SER A 67 6.31 -18.80 27.83
N VAL A 68 5.87 -17.96 28.77
CA VAL A 68 5.09 -16.75 28.50
C VAL A 68 5.90 -15.76 27.67
N LYS A 69 7.18 -15.59 27.99
CA LYS A 69 8.10 -14.73 27.23
C LYS A 69 8.24 -15.17 25.79
N MET A 70 8.34 -16.47 25.54
CA MET A 70 8.44 -17.03 24.20
C MET A 70 7.13 -16.84 23.40
N GLU A 71 5.97 -17.08 24.02
CA GLU A 71 4.68 -16.81 23.38
C GLU A 71 4.53 -15.32 23.04
N ALA A 72 4.77 -14.43 24.01
CA ALA A 72 4.72 -12.98 23.84
C ALA A 72 5.63 -12.52 22.69
N LYS A 73 6.87 -13.04 22.64
CA LYS A 73 7.82 -12.72 21.57
C LYS A 73 7.31 -13.16 20.21
N ASN A 74 6.79 -14.38 20.08
CA ASN A 74 6.27 -14.88 18.81
C ASN A 74 5.06 -14.07 18.31
N ILE A 75 4.15 -13.69 19.21
CA ILE A 75 3.01 -12.84 18.88
C ILE A 75 3.49 -11.46 18.45
N PHE A 76 4.40 -10.85 19.21
CA PHE A 76 4.95 -9.53 18.92
C PHE A 76 5.69 -9.51 17.57
N ASP A 77 6.57 -10.49 17.33
CA ASP A 77 7.33 -10.60 16.09
C ASP A 77 6.40 -10.77 14.88
N THR A 78 5.33 -11.56 15.03
CA THR A 78 4.30 -11.70 14.00
C THR A 78 3.59 -10.37 13.73
N ALA A 79 3.13 -9.68 14.77
CA ALA A 79 2.48 -8.39 14.65
C ALA A 79 3.40 -7.35 13.97
N ASN A 80 4.67 -7.34 14.36
CA ASN A 80 5.67 -6.40 13.85
C ASN A 80 6.03 -6.66 12.39
N ARG A 81 6.18 -7.94 12.01
CA ARG A 81 6.41 -8.33 10.61
C ARG A 81 5.26 -7.88 9.72
N PHE A 82 4.01 -8.13 10.14
CA PHE A 82 2.85 -7.67 9.40
C PHE A 82 2.78 -6.13 9.33
N HIS A 83 3.09 -5.44 10.43
CA HIS A 83 3.11 -3.97 10.45
C HIS A 83 4.12 -3.40 9.44
N PHE A 84 5.36 -3.93 9.43
CA PHE A 84 6.40 -3.50 8.50
C PHE A 84 6.05 -3.81 7.04
N LEU A 85 5.62 -5.04 6.75
CA LEU A 85 5.30 -5.46 5.39
C LEU A 85 4.21 -4.57 4.79
N HIS A 86 3.13 -4.32 5.52
CA HIS A 86 2.04 -3.50 5.01
C HIS A 86 2.36 -2.00 5.00
N SER A 87 3.30 -1.53 5.83
CA SER A 87 3.87 -0.18 5.72
C SER A 87 4.64 0.00 4.40
N ILE A 88 5.43 -1.00 4.00
CA ILE A 88 6.14 -1.00 2.71
C ILE A 88 5.14 -1.05 1.55
N VAL A 89 4.08 -1.84 1.67
CA VAL A 89 3.03 -1.87 0.64
C VAL A 89 2.31 -0.52 0.56
N LEU A 90 2.02 0.13 1.69
CA LEU A 90 1.49 1.50 1.71
C LEU A 90 2.39 2.51 0.98
N LEU A 91 3.71 2.34 1.06
CA LEU A 91 4.67 3.18 0.34
C LEU A 91 4.54 3.02 -1.18
N ALA A 92 4.18 1.82 -1.65
CA ALA A 92 3.97 1.51 -3.05
C ALA A 92 2.58 1.93 -3.60
N MET A 93 1.69 2.46 -2.75
CA MET A 93 0.32 2.82 -3.15
C MET A 93 0.21 3.78 -4.34
N PRO A 94 1.10 4.77 -4.55
CA PRO A 94 1.02 5.63 -5.74
C PRO A 94 1.10 4.88 -7.08
N LEU A 95 1.55 3.62 -7.08
CA LEU A 95 1.67 2.78 -8.28
C LEU A 95 0.41 1.93 -8.55
N VAL A 96 -0.55 1.91 -7.62
CA VAL A 96 -1.73 1.06 -7.67
C VAL A 96 -2.85 1.76 -8.44
N ARG A 97 -3.68 0.97 -9.16
CA ARG A 97 -4.81 1.48 -9.97
C ARG A 97 -5.90 2.17 -9.14
N ARG A 98 -6.17 1.68 -7.93
CA ARG A 98 -7.18 2.21 -6.99
C ARG A 98 -6.55 2.50 -5.61
N PRO A 99 -5.66 3.50 -5.51
CA PRO A 99 -4.85 3.72 -4.32
C PRO A 99 -5.71 4.08 -3.10
N ALA A 100 -6.83 4.78 -3.29
CA ALA A 100 -7.74 5.14 -2.20
C ALA A 100 -8.37 3.91 -1.53
N LEU A 101 -8.89 2.96 -2.31
CA LEU A 101 -9.54 1.75 -1.79
C LEU A 101 -8.51 0.82 -1.14
N THR A 102 -7.48 0.45 -1.90
CA THR A 102 -6.43 -0.47 -1.45
C THR A 102 -5.68 0.11 -0.27
N GLY A 103 -5.27 1.38 -0.34
CA GLY A 103 -4.51 2.04 0.71
C GLY A 103 -5.31 2.20 2.01
N SER A 104 -6.60 2.50 1.93
CA SER A 104 -7.47 2.58 3.12
C SER A 104 -7.64 1.22 3.79
N LEU A 105 -7.91 0.17 3.01
CA LEU A 105 -8.00 -1.20 3.53
C LEU A 105 -6.66 -1.67 4.13
N MET A 106 -5.56 -1.31 3.49
CA MET A 106 -4.22 -1.68 3.95
C MET A 106 -3.88 -1.00 5.26
N ALA A 107 -4.13 0.30 5.38
CA ALA A 107 -3.89 1.05 6.61
C ALA A 107 -4.79 0.59 7.76
N ALA A 108 -6.11 0.48 7.51
CA ALA A 108 -7.06 0.04 8.52
C ALA A 108 -6.78 -1.41 8.97
N GLY A 109 -6.52 -2.32 8.03
CA GLY A 109 -6.16 -3.70 8.31
C GLY A 109 -4.87 -3.83 9.12
N THR A 110 -3.85 -3.04 8.80
CA THR A 110 -2.59 -3.01 9.55
C THR A 110 -2.80 -2.57 10.99
N PHE A 111 -3.55 -1.48 11.20
CA PHE A 111 -3.82 -0.97 12.54
C PHE A 111 -4.65 -1.96 13.37
N LEU A 112 -5.73 -2.51 12.78
CA LEU A 112 -6.63 -3.46 13.45
C LEU A 112 -5.98 -4.82 13.70
N PHE A 113 -5.03 -5.25 12.87
CA PHE A 113 -4.29 -6.50 13.07
C PHE A 113 -3.14 -6.32 14.07
N SER A 114 -2.21 -5.41 13.78
CA SER A 114 -0.97 -5.26 14.55
C SER A 114 -1.21 -4.62 15.92
N GLY A 115 -2.12 -3.65 16.04
CA GLY A 115 -2.41 -2.96 17.32
C GLY A 115 -2.83 -3.92 18.44
N PRO A 116 -3.95 -4.67 18.28
CA PRO A 116 -4.40 -5.66 19.25
C PRO A 116 -3.38 -6.77 19.52
N MET A 117 -2.61 -7.18 18.51
CA MET A 117 -1.58 -8.22 18.68
C MET A 117 -0.39 -7.71 19.50
N TYR A 118 0.03 -6.46 19.33
CA TYR A 118 1.03 -5.85 20.22
C TYR A 118 0.51 -5.74 21.65
N TYR A 119 -0.76 -5.31 21.81
CA TYR A 119 -1.38 -5.26 23.13
C TYR A 119 -1.36 -6.63 23.80
N ARG A 120 -1.84 -7.67 23.12
CA ARG A 120 -1.81 -9.06 23.62
C ARG A 120 -0.40 -9.52 23.97
N ALA A 121 0.60 -9.19 23.17
CA ALA A 121 1.98 -9.58 23.45
C ALA A 121 2.56 -8.90 24.70
N LEU A 122 2.09 -7.70 25.04
CA LEU A 122 2.57 -6.94 26.21
C LEU A 122 1.78 -7.24 27.48
N THR A 123 0.47 -7.45 27.39
CA THR A 123 -0.42 -7.65 28.55
C THR A 123 -0.80 -9.11 28.78
N GLY A 124 -0.65 -9.98 27.78
CA GLY A 124 -1.16 -11.35 27.80
C GLY A 124 -2.68 -11.45 27.60
N ASP A 125 -3.39 -10.32 27.50
CA ASP A 125 -4.85 -10.28 27.39
C ASP A 125 -5.31 -10.66 25.97
N LYS A 126 -6.31 -11.56 25.92
CA LYS A 126 -6.85 -12.14 24.68
C LYS A 126 -8.18 -11.49 24.26
N THR A 127 -8.68 -10.50 25.00
CA THR A 127 -9.95 -9.81 24.73
C THR A 127 -10.06 -9.29 23.29
N TYR A 128 -8.99 -8.71 22.75
CA TYR A 128 -9.01 -8.05 21.45
C TYR A 128 -8.64 -8.96 20.26
N VAL A 129 -8.57 -10.28 20.45
CA VAL A 129 -8.19 -11.22 19.37
C VAL A 129 -9.18 -11.18 18.20
N GLN A 130 -10.48 -10.99 18.46
CA GLN A 130 -11.49 -10.87 17.40
C GLN A 130 -11.26 -9.65 16.49
N VAL A 131 -10.78 -8.55 17.06
CA VAL A 131 -10.43 -7.33 16.31
C VAL A 131 -9.25 -7.60 15.39
N ALA A 132 -8.23 -8.33 15.86
CA ALA A 132 -7.10 -8.75 15.04
C ALA A 132 -7.55 -9.60 13.85
N THR A 133 -8.47 -10.55 14.06
CA THR A 133 -9.02 -11.37 12.97
C THR A 133 -9.76 -10.53 11.93
N CYS A 134 -10.56 -9.56 12.35
CA CYS A 134 -11.21 -8.60 11.45
C CYS A 134 -10.18 -7.78 10.64
N GLY A 135 -9.11 -7.34 11.29
CA GLY A 135 -7.97 -6.70 10.62
C GLY A 135 -7.32 -7.60 9.57
N GLY A 136 -7.15 -8.89 9.87
CA GLY A 136 -6.66 -9.90 8.93
C GLY A 136 -7.54 -10.02 7.69
N PHE A 137 -8.87 -10.04 7.84
CA PHE A 137 -9.79 -10.02 6.69
C PHE A 137 -9.70 -8.73 5.88
N CYS A 138 -9.54 -7.57 6.53
CA CYS A 138 -9.27 -6.32 5.82
C CYS A 138 -7.98 -6.38 4.99
N LEU A 139 -6.91 -6.96 5.54
CA LEU A 139 -5.65 -7.14 4.81
C LEU A 139 -5.83 -8.07 3.61
N ILE A 140 -6.55 -9.19 3.77
CA ILE A 140 -6.88 -10.09 2.65
C ILE A 140 -7.65 -9.32 1.56
N ALA A 141 -8.67 -8.56 1.93
CA ALA A 141 -9.44 -7.74 0.99
C ALA A 141 -8.56 -6.67 0.30
N ALA A 142 -7.61 -6.06 1.04
CA ALA A 142 -6.65 -5.11 0.47
C ALA A 142 -5.79 -5.78 -0.61
N TRP A 143 -5.23 -6.96 -0.34
CA TRP A 143 -4.45 -7.73 -1.32
C TRP A 143 -5.29 -8.16 -2.53
N LEU A 144 -6.52 -8.61 -2.32
CA LEU A 144 -7.43 -8.95 -3.41
C LEU A 144 -7.79 -7.74 -4.28
N SER A 145 -7.92 -6.56 -3.66
CA SER A 145 -8.23 -5.33 -4.40
C SER A 145 -7.13 -4.92 -5.39
N LEU A 146 -5.89 -5.43 -5.24
CA LEU A 146 -4.80 -5.18 -6.19
C LEU A 146 -5.01 -5.86 -7.55
N ILE A 147 -5.89 -6.87 -7.63
CA ILE A 147 -6.14 -7.63 -8.85
C ILE A 147 -6.97 -6.81 -9.87
N PHE A 148 -7.71 -5.79 -9.43
CA PHE A 148 -8.74 -5.08 -10.22
C PHE A 148 -8.49 -3.56 -10.32
#